data_AF-A0A2A7BNQ8-F1
#
_entry.id   AF-A0A2A7BNQ8-F1
#
_cell.length_a   1.000
_cell.length_b   1.000
_cell.length_c   1.000
_cell.angle_alpha   90.00
_cell.angle_beta   90.00
_cell.angle_gamma   90.00
#
_symmetry.space_group_name_H-M   'P 1'
#
loop_
_entity.id
_entity.type
_entity.pdbx_description
1 polymer ?
#
loop_
_entity_poly.entity_id
_entity_poly.type
_entity_poly.pdbx_seq_one_letter_code
_entity_poly.pdbx_strand_id
1 'polypeptide(L)'
;MNTLIQTVKEQWNKISLAEEKDISGTKISKGDLLLFLIQYQIQHLGKMTILMRQANLKMPAIYGPAIEEWANLGTKAPKYNFNYDFDLNNGL
;
A
#
# COMPACT_ATOMS: atom_id res chain seq x y z
N MET A 1 16.90 4.25 -0.43
CA MET A 1 16.02 3.37 -1.25
C MET A 1 16.74 2.77 -2.45
N ASN A 2 17.51 3.55 -3.21
CA ASN A 2 18.23 3.06 -4.41
C ASN A 2 19.18 1.89 -4.15
N THR A 3 19.90 1.90 -3.03
CA THR A 3 20.86 0.83 -2.67
C THR A 3 20.17 -0.51 -2.43
N LEU A 4 19.03 -0.53 -1.70
CA LEU A 4 18.26 -1.76 -1.47
C LEU A 4 17.76 -2.36 -2.79
N ILE A 5 17.17 -1.52 -3.64
CA ILE A 5 16.63 -1.96 -4.94
C ILE A 5 17.74 -2.54 -5.81
N GLN A 6 18.90 -1.88 -5.85
CA GLN A 6 20.06 -2.34 -6.60
C GLN A 6 20.56 -3.69 -6.07
N THR A 7 20.76 -3.82 -4.75
CA THR A 7 21.21 -5.06 -4.11
C THR A 7 20.26 -6.22 -4.38
N VAL A 8 18.95 -6.02 -4.24
CA VAL A 8 17.96 -7.08 -4.53
C VAL A 8 18.03 -7.50 -6.00
N LYS A 9 18.13 -6.55 -6.93
CA LYS A 9 18.20 -6.86 -8.37
C LYS A 9 19.48 -7.59 -8.78
N GLU A 10 20.62 -7.18 -8.24
CA GLU A 10 21.93 -7.68 -8.65
C GLU A 10 22.30 -8.98 -7.95
N GLN A 11 21.88 -9.16 -6.70
CA GLN A 11 22.37 -10.25 -5.84
C GLN A 11 21.32 -11.32 -5.58
N TRP A 12 20.02 -11.01 -5.70
CA TRP A 12 18.98 -11.96 -5.34
C TRP A 12 18.36 -12.58 -6.60
N ASN A 13 18.31 -13.90 -6.61
CA ASN A 13 17.64 -14.73 -7.60
C ASN A 13 16.63 -15.68 -6.92
N LYS A 14 15.90 -16.46 -7.73
CA LYS A 14 14.87 -17.39 -7.26
C LYS A 14 15.34 -18.34 -6.15
N ILE A 15 16.56 -18.87 -6.24
CA ILE A 15 17.12 -19.79 -5.25
C ILE A 15 17.42 -19.02 -3.96
N SER A 16 18.06 -17.86 -4.09
CA SER A 16 18.45 -17.05 -2.94
C SER A 16 17.26 -16.52 -2.13
N LEU A 17 16.06 -16.40 -2.73
CA LEU A 17 14.84 -15.99 -2.03
C LEU A 17 14.40 -16.99 -0.97
N ALA A 18 14.74 -18.27 -1.14
CA ALA A 18 14.46 -19.33 -0.16
C ALA A 18 15.54 -19.41 0.93
N GLU A 19 16.64 -18.66 0.84
CA GLU A 19 17.64 -18.61 1.90
C GLU A 19 17.06 -17.98 3.16
N GLU A 20 17.16 -18.69 4.27
CA GLU A 20 16.78 -18.18 5.58
C GLU A 20 17.86 -17.28 6.16
N LYS A 21 17.42 -16.22 6.82
CA LYS A 21 18.22 -15.36 7.68
C LYS A 21 17.61 -15.32 9.06
N ASP A 22 18.47 -15.32 10.07
CA ASP A 22 18.03 -15.05 11.43
C ASP A 22 17.78 -13.55 11.55
N ILE A 23 16.53 -13.20 11.85
CA ILE A 23 16.09 -11.85 12.13
C ILE A 23 15.45 -11.86 13.52
N SER A 24 16.18 -11.31 14.49
CA SER A 24 15.74 -11.21 15.89
C SER A 24 15.34 -12.56 16.51
N GLY A 25 16.11 -13.62 16.23
CA GLY A 25 15.86 -14.97 16.75
C GLY A 25 14.84 -15.77 15.95
N THR A 26 14.30 -15.20 14.87
CA THR A 26 13.38 -15.90 13.96
C THR A 26 14.06 -16.14 12.63
N LYS A 27 14.06 -17.39 12.16
CA LYS A 27 14.48 -17.70 10.79
C LYS A 27 13.38 -17.30 9.83
N ILE A 28 13.71 -16.42 8.90
CA ILE A 28 12.80 -15.93 7.87
C ILE A 28 13.51 -15.98 6.52
N SER A 29 12.81 -16.46 5.49
CA SER A 29 13.38 -16.46 4.14
C SER A 29 13.50 -15.03 3.61
N LYS A 30 14.45 -14.80 2.71
CA LYS A 30 14.57 -13.51 2.02
C LYS A 30 13.27 -13.11 1.30
N GLY A 31 12.55 -14.08 0.72
CA GLY A 31 11.25 -13.85 0.10
C GLY A 31 10.18 -13.39 1.09
N ASP A 32 10.09 -14.05 2.25
CA ASP A 32 9.14 -13.68 3.30
C ASP A 32 9.46 -12.30 3.87
N LEU A 33 10.74 -11.96 4.01
CA LEU A 33 11.17 -10.62 4.43
C LEU A 33 10.69 -9.54 3.45
N LEU A 34 10.83 -9.77 2.14
CA LEU A 34 10.33 -8.82 1.13
C LEU A 34 8.82 -8.67 1.19
N LEU A 35 8.09 -9.77 1.34
CA LEU A 35 6.63 -9.73 1.49
C LEU A 35 6.23 -8.95 2.73
N PHE A 36 6.88 -9.19 3.87
CA PHE A 36 6.67 -8.45 5.10
C PHE A 36 6.88 -6.94 4.89
N LEU A 37 7.99 -6.53 4.27
CA LEU A 37 8.28 -5.12 4.00
C LEU A 37 7.23 -4.47 3.10
N ILE A 38 6.78 -5.19 2.06
CA ILE A 38 5.69 -4.71 1.20
C ILE A 38 4.43 -4.51 2.04
N GLN A 39 3.96 -5.54 2.76
CA GLN A 39 2.75 -5.46 3.58
C GLN A 39 2.81 -4.34 4.62
N TYR A 40 3.96 -4.16 5.25
CA TYR A 40 4.19 -3.08 6.21
C TYR A 40 4.03 -1.70 5.58
N GLN A 41 4.58 -1.49 4.36
CA GLN A 41 4.39 -0.26 3.61
C GLN A 41 2.92 -0.05 3.21
N ILE A 42 2.24 -1.10 2.73
CA ILE A 42 0.82 -1.05 2.38
C ILE A 42 -0.03 -0.63 3.59
N GLN A 43 0.28 -1.17 4.78
CA GLN A 43 -0.43 -0.81 6.01
C GLN A 43 -0.28 0.68 6.35
N HIS A 44 0.93 1.22 6.28
CA HIS A 44 1.16 2.65 6.52
C HIS A 44 0.55 3.54 5.43
N LEU A 45 0.63 3.13 4.16
CA LEU A 45 -0.05 3.81 3.05
C LEU A 45 -1.55 3.89 3.31
N GLY A 46 -2.18 2.78 3.74
CA GLY A 46 -3.59 2.73 4.14
C GLY A 46 -3.94 3.79 5.19
N LYS A 47 -3.14 3.87 6.26
CA LYS A 47 -3.30 4.88 7.32
C LYS A 47 -3.15 6.31 6.79
N MET A 48 -2.16 6.56 5.93
CA MET A 48 -1.96 7.87 5.31
C MET A 48 -3.19 8.29 4.48
N THR A 49 -3.85 7.35 3.79
CA THR A 49 -5.05 7.67 2.99
C THR A 49 -6.20 8.22 3.83
N ILE A 50 -6.31 7.82 5.11
CA ILE A 50 -7.32 8.33 6.04
C ILE A 50 -6.93 9.74 6.50
N LEU A 51 -5.67 9.92 6.92
CA LEU A 51 -5.16 11.21 7.38
C LEU A 51 -5.24 12.29 6.28
N MET A 52 -4.92 11.93 5.04
CA MET A 52 -5.03 12.83 3.90
C MET A 52 -6.47 13.32 3.70
N ARG A 53 -7.47 12.42 3.82
CA ARG A 53 -8.88 12.81 3.73
C ARG A 53 -9.31 13.71 4.89
N GLN A 54 -8.90 13.40 6.11
CA GLN A 54 -9.18 14.25 7.28
C GLN A 54 -8.56 15.65 7.16
N ALA A 55 -7.40 15.75 6.51
CA ALA A 55 -6.73 17.02 6.22
C ALA A 55 -7.22 17.68 4.91
N ASN A 56 -8.26 17.15 4.27
CA ASN A 56 -8.80 17.62 2.99
C ASN A 56 -7.74 17.74 1.87
N LEU A 57 -6.76 16.83 1.87
CA LEU A 57 -5.73 16.72 0.84
C LEU A 57 -6.21 15.83 -0.30
N LYS A 58 -5.82 16.16 -1.53
CA LYS A 58 -6.11 15.35 -2.71
C LYS A 58 -5.53 13.94 -2.56
N MET A 59 -6.35 12.91 -2.73
CA MET A 59 -5.92 11.53 -2.60
C MET A 59 -5.24 11.05 -3.89
N PRO A 60 -4.03 10.47 -3.83
CA PRO A 60 -3.42 9.85 -5.00
C PRO A 60 -4.06 8.49 -5.32
N ALA A 61 -4.08 8.12 -6.60
CA ALA A 61 -4.39 6.76 -7.03
C ALA A 61 -3.29 5.78 -6.61
N ILE A 62 -3.63 4.76 -5.83
CA ILE A 62 -2.69 3.73 -5.33
C ILE A 62 -3.18 2.33 -5.74
N TYR A 63 -4.37 1.98 -5.25
CA TYR A 63 -5.26 0.84 -5.58
C TYR A 63 -5.89 0.79 -6.97
N GLY A 64 -5.75 1.87 -7.73
CA GLY A 64 -6.74 2.29 -8.72
C GLY A 64 -7.18 3.73 -8.46
N PRO A 65 -8.12 4.25 -9.25
CA PRO A 65 -8.52 5.66 -9.18
C PRO A 65 -9.10 6.01 -7.81
N ALA A 66 -8.70 7.16 -7.27
CA ALA A 66 -9.38 7.73 -6.11
C ALA A 66 -10.84 8.07 -6.46
N ILE A 67 -11.75 8.15 -5.48
CA ILE A 67 -13.20 8.32 -5.72
C ILE A 67 -13.47 9.57 -6.59
N GLU A 68 -12.76 10.66 -6.30
CA GLU A 68 -12.83 11.93 -7.02
C GLU A 68 -12.30 11.85 -8.46
N GLU A 69 -11.45 10.86 -8.78
CA GLU A 69 -10.84 10.71 -10.10
C GLU A 69 -11.69 9.89 -11.08
N TRP A 70 -12.70 9.15 -10.61
CA TRP A 70 -13.60 8.39 -11.48
C TRP A 70 -14.36 9.29 -12.46
N ALA A 71 -14.73 10.50 -12.03
CA ALA A 71 -15.39 11.49 -12.89
C ALA A 71 -14.51 11.85 -14.11
N ASN A 72 -13.18 11.90 -13.94
CA ASN A 72 -12.24 12.18 -15.02
C ASN A 72 -12.15 11.03 -16.03
N LEU A 73 -12.55 9.82 -15.64
CA LEU A 73 -12.62 8.64 -16.51
C LEU A 73 -13.98 8.52 -17.23
N GLY A 74 -14.86 9.52 -17.12
CA GLY A 74 -16.17 9.51 -17.76
C GLY A 74 -17.15 8.49 -17.16
N THR A 75 -16.87 8.00 -15.94
CA THR A 75 -17.69 7.00 -15.25
C THR A 75 -17.98 7.42 -13.80
N LYS A 76 -18.98 6.80 -13.17
CA LYS A 76 -19.26 7.02 -11.75
C LYS A 76 -18.42 6.05 -10.91
N ALA A 77 -17.91 6.53 -9.77
CA ALA A 77 -17.26 5.67 -8.80
C ALA A 77 -18.21 4.54 -8.36
N PRO A 78 -17.70 3.31 -8.15
CA PRO A 78 -18.51 2.22 -7.65
C PRO A 78 -19.10 2.59 -6.28
N LYS A 79 -20.41 2.37 -6.12
CA LYS A 79 -21.08 2.53 -4.84
C LYS A 79 -20.73 1.34 -3.96
N TYR A 80 -20.04 1.58 -2.86
CA TYR A 80 -19.84 0.57 -1.83
C TYR A 80 -20.97 0.69 -0.81
N ASN A 81 -21.78 -0.37 -0.66
CA ASN A 81 -22.76 -0.47 0.40
C ASN A 81 -22.06 -0.79 1.72
N PHE A 82 -21.47 0.22 2.35
CA PHE A 82 -21.09 0.12 3.76
C PHE A 82 -22.32 0.48 4.60
N ASN A 83 -22.63 -0.31 5.62
CA ASN A 83 -23.71 -0.03 6.61
C ASN A 83 -23.36 1.16 7.54
N TYR A 84 -22.52 2.08 7.10
CA TYR A 84 -22.18 3.30 7.80
C TYR A 84 -22.54 4.47 6.88
N ASP A 85 -23.45 5.33 7.34
CA ASP A 85 -23.75 6.62 6.72
C ASP A 85 -22.52 7.52 6.86
N PHE A 86 -21.58 7.40 5.92
CA PHE A 86 -20.52 8.38 5.74
C PHE A 86 -20.98 9.37 4.67
N ASP A 87 -21.72 10.39 5.11
CA ASP A 87 -22.13 11.49 4.25
C ASP A 87 -20.94 12.43 4.02
N LEU A 88 -20.29 12.27 2.87
CA LEU A 88 -19.20 13.14 2.42
C LEU A 88 -19.63 14.60 2.18
N ASN A 89 -20.94 14.91 2.18
CA ASN A 89 -21.45 16.27 2.02
C ASN A 89 -21.69 16.99 3.35
N ASN A 90 -21.71 16.27 4.47
CA ASN A 90 -21.68 16.87 5.79
C ASN A 90 -20.22 16.90 6.24
N GLY A 91 -19.57 18.02 5.96
CA GLY A 91 -18.24 18.31 6.48
C GLY A 91 -18.17 18.13 8.00
N LEU A 92 -16.96 17.89 8.50
CA LEU A 92 -16.64 18.03 9.92
C LEU A 92 -17.04 19.43 10.44
#